data_AF-A0A176S4H4-F1
#
_entry.id   AF-A0A176S4H4-F1
#
_cell.length_a   1.000
_cell.length_b   1.000
_cell.length_c   1.000
_cell.angle_alpha   90.00
_cell.angle_beta   90.00
_cell.angle_gamma   90.00
#
_symmetry.space_group_name_H-M   'P 1'
#
loop_
_entity.id
_entity.type
_entity.pdbx_description
1 polymer ?
#
loop_
_entity_poly.entity_id
_entity_poly.type
_entity_poly.pdbx_seq_one_letter_code
_entity_poly.pdbx_strand_id
1 'polypeptide(L)'
;MDYFNYRDGRLYAEQVDLTTLAETYGTPCYVYSRATLERHWYAFDRAFKNHPHLVCYAVKANSNLAVLNILARLGSGFDIVSGGELERVLR
;
A
#
# COMPACT_ATOMS: atom_id res chain seq x y z
N MET A 1 -2.06 9.59 9.07
CA MET A 1 -2.30 8.68 10.19
C MET A 1 -2.81 7.38 9.62
N ASP A 2 -2.18 6.26 9.92
CA ASP A 2 -2.30 4.91 9.34
C ASP A 2 -3.24 3.99 10.16
N TYR A 3 -3.17 2.67 9.95
CA TYR A 3 -3.89 1.65 10.72
C TYR A 3 -2.95 0.83 11.63
N PHE A 4 -1.85 1.43 12.10
CA PHE A 4 -1.00 0.85 13.14
C PHE A 4 -1.34 1.50 14.48
N ASN A 5 -2.03 0.77 15.36
CA ASN A 5 -2.56 1.34 16.59
C ASN A 5 -2.39 0.39 17.78
N TYR A 6 -2.18 0.96 18.96
CA TYR A 6 -2.14 0.20 20.20
C TYR A 6 -3.54 -0.24 20.63
N ARG A 7 -3.64 -1.48 21.12
CA ARG A 7 -4.81 -2.03 21.81
C ARG A 7 -4.31 -2.83 23.00
N ASP A 8 -4.76 -2.46 24.19
CA ASP A 8 -4.37 -3.11 25.44
C ASP A 8 -2.84 -3.30 25.58
N GLY A 9 -2.08 -2.27 25.20
CA GLY A 9 -0.61 -2.25 25.29
C GLY A 9 0.15 -2.97 24.16
N ARG A 10 -0.53 -3.60 23.21
CA ARG A 10 0.08 -4.30 22.06
C ARG A 10 -0.15 -3.52 20.77
N LEU A 11 0.82 -3.50 19.87
CA LEU A 11 0.73 -2.78 18.60
C LEU A 11 0.16 -3.69 17.51
N TYR A 12 -0.92 -3.25 16.87
CA TYR A 12 -1.60 -3.99 15.80
C TYR A 12 -1.38 -3.33 14.45
N ALA A 13 -1.15 -4.13 13.42
CA ALA A 13 -1.37 -3.73 12.02
C ALA A 13 -2.80 -4.11 11.64
N GLU A 14 -3.67 -3.12 11.51
CA GLU A 14 -5.12 -3.33 11.36
C GLU A 14 -5.67 -4.18 12.51
N GLN A 15 -6.05 -5.43 12.24
CA GLN A 15 -6.59 -6.39 13.22
C GLN A 15 -5.57 -7.45 13.66
N VAL A 16 -4.32 -7.36 13.21
CA VAL A 16 -3.29 -8.38 13.43
C VAL A 16 -2.23 -7.87 14.42
N ASP A 17 -1.96 -8.64 15.47
CA ASP A 17 -0.92 -8.34 16.46
C ASP A 17 0.47 -8.44 15.80
N LEU A 18 1.27 -7.37 15.87
CA LEU A 18 2.62 -7.35 15.30
C LEU A 18 3.57 -8.33 15.97
N THR A 19 3.36 -8.67 17.25
CA THR A 19 4.18 -9.69 17.93
C THR A 19 4.00 -11.06 17.25
N THR A 20 2.76 -11.43 16.91
CA THR A 20 2.49 -12.68 16.18
C THR A 20 3.16 -12.70 14.81
N LEU A 21 3.19 -11.56 14.10
CA LEU A 21 3.88 -11.45 12.82
C LEU A 21 5.41 -11.59 12.98
N ALA A 22 5.99 -10.95 14.00
CA ALA A 22 7.42 -11.04 14.28
C ALA A 22 7.85 -12.46 14.66
N GLU A 23 7.02 -13.19 15.42
CA GLU A 23 7.28 -14.59 15.78
C GLU A 23 7.14 -15.52 14.56
N THR A 24 6.14 -15.28 13.70
CA THR A 24 5.83 -16.15 12.54
C THR A 24 6.83 -15.95 11.40
N TYR A 25 7.20 -14.70 11.10
CA TYR A 25 8.02 -14.35 9.94
C TYR A 25 9.47 -13.94 10.29
N GLY A 26 9.80 -13.85 11.57
CA GLY A 26 11.10 -13.40 12.06
C GLY A 26 11.29 -11.88 11.91
N THR A 27 12.45 -11.39 12.36
CA THR A 27 12.84 -9.97 12.29
C THR A 27 14.22 -9.80 11.66
N PRO A 28 14.46 -8.73 10.86
CA PRO A 28 13.55 -7.62 10.57
C PRO A 28 12.43 -7.98 9.57
N CYS A 29 11.24 -7.41 9.76
CA CYS A 29 10.06 -7.64 8.91
C CYS A 29 9.38 -6.31 8.56
N TYR A 30 9.12 -6.08 7.27
CA TYR A 30 8.27 -4.98 6.81
C TYR A 30 6.81 -5.43 6.79
N VAL A 31 5.94 -4.69 7.48
CA VAL A 31 4.50 -4.92 7.51
C VAL A 31 3.79 -3.74 6.87
N TYR A 32 2.93 -4.02 5.90
CA TYR A 32 2.13 -3.00 5.21
C TYR A 32 0.66 -3.18 5.53
N SER A 33 -0.05 -2.07 5.75
CA SER A 33 -1.49 -2.07 5.91
C SER A 33 -2.18 -1.79 4.57
N ARG A 34 -3.04 -2.71 4.15
CA ARG A 34 -3.88 -2.54 2.96
C ARG A 34 -4.87 -1.40 3.15
N ALA A 35 -5.52 -1.33 4.31
CA ALA A 35 -6.47 -0.26 4.62
C ALA A 35 -5.82 1.13 4.55
N THR A 36 -4.56 1.22 4.98
CA THR A 36 -3.78 2.46 4.89
C THR A 36 -3.53 2.86 3.44
N LEU A 37 -3.06 1.92 2.60
CA LEU A 37 -2.81 2.17 1.17
C LEU A 37 -4.09 2.62 0.44
N GLU A 38 -5.18 1.87 0.59
CA GLU A 38 -6.45 2.17 -0.07
C GLU A 38 -7.00 3.53 0.37
N ARG A 39 -6.99 3.83 1.67
CA ARG A 39 -7.47 5.12 2.19
C ARG A 39 -6.68 6.29 1.63
N HIS A 40 -5.35 6.18 1.57
CA HIS A 40 -4.52 7.28 1.05
C HIS A 40 -4.69 7.47 -0.45
N TRP A 41 -4.81 6.39 -1.22
CA TRP A 41 -5.12 6.48 -2.64
C TRP A 41 -6.48 7.15 -2.86
N TYR A 42 -7.54 6.71 -2.17
CA TYR A 42 -8.87 7.33 -2.28
C TYR A 42 -8.92 8.77 -1.78
N ALA A 43 -8.12 9.14 -0.78
CA ALA A 43 -8.03 10.53 -0.34
C ALA A 43 -7.46 11.42 -1.46
N PHE A 44 -6.47 10.92 -2.20
CA PHE A 44 -5.87 11.63 -3.32
C PHE A 44 -6.80 11.71 -4.54
N ASP A 45 -7.34 10.56 -4.97
CA ASP A 45 -8.29 10.46 -6.08
C ASP A 45 -9.52 11.36 -5.87
N ARG A 46 -10.16 11.28 -4.70
CA ARG A 46 -11.37 12.07 -4.41
C ARG A 46 -11.11 13.58 -4.34
N ALA A 47 -9.88 14.03 -4.09
CA ALA A 47 -9.56 15.45 -4.09
C ALA A 47 -9.75 16.08 -5.49
N PHE A 48 -9.63 15.28 -6.55
CA PHE A 48 -9.78 15.71 -7.95
C PHE A 48 -11.06 15.21 -8.61
N LYS A 49 -12.03 14.66 -7.86
CA LYS A 49 -13.26 14.03 -8.39
C LYS A 49 -14.07 14.85 -9.40
N ASN A 50 -13.97 16.18 -9.36
CA ASN A 50 -14.72 17.09 -10.24
C ASN A 50 -13.95 17.47 -11.52
N HIS A 51 -12.74 16.94 -11.71
CA HIS A 51 -11.90 17.18 -12.88
C HIS A 51 -11.46 15.84 -13.48
N PRO A 52 -11.46 15.67 -14.81
CA PRO A 52 -10.89 14.48 -15.43
C PRO A 52 -9.44 14.29 -15.00
N HIS A 53 -9.10 13.16 -14.40
CA HIS A 53 -7.76 12.89 -13.88
C HIS A 53 -7.43 11.39 -13.91
N LEU A 54 -6.14 11.08 -13.73
CA LEU A 54 -5.62 9.74 -13.51
C LEU A 54 -4.55 9.82 -12.42
N VAL A 55 -4.70 9.04 -11.36
CA VAL A 55 -3.67 8.93 -10.31
C VAL A 55 -2.61 7.93 -10.77
N CYS A 56 -1.41 8.42 -11.11
CA CYS A 56 -0.26 7.58 -11.43
C CYS A 56 0.65 7.40 -10.22
N TYR A 57 0.56 6.24 -9.54
CA TYR A 57 1.42 5.94 -8.41
C TYR A 57 2.87 5.76 -8.86
N ALA A 58 3.80 6.46 -8.23
CA ALA A 58 5.23 6.34 -8.51
C ALA A 58 5.79 5.01 -7.97
N VAL A 59 5.98 4.03 -8.86
CA VAL A 59 6.29 2.63 -8.50
C VAL A 59 7.55 2.50 -7.65
N LYS A 60 8.55 3.35 -7.90
CA LYS A 60 9.82 3.40 -7.14
C LYS A 60 9.66 3.59 -5.63
N ALA A 61 8.53 4.13 -5.16
CA ALA A 61 8.30 4.34 -3.73
C ALA A 61 8.12 3.01 -2.96
N ASN A 62 7.41 2.05 -3.56
CA ASN A 62 7.29 0.68 -3.09
C ASN A 62 6.75 -0.17 -4.23
N SER A 63 7.62 -1.01 -4.81
CA SER A 63 7.35 -1.83 -6.00
C SER A 63 7.04 -3.29 -5.66
N ASN A 64 6.62 -3.56 -4.42
CA ASN A 64 6.12 -4.87 -4.02
C ASN A 64 4.86 -5.22 -4.82
N LEU A 65 4.81 -6.44 -5.38
CA LEU A 65 3.72 -6.87 -6.27
C LEU A 65 2.34 -6.83 -5.59
N ALA A 66 2.24 -7.15 -4.30
CA ALA A 66 0.96 -7.09 -3.58
C ALA A 66 0.50 -5.65 -3.39
N VAL A 67 1.41 -4.70 -3.12
CA VAL A 67 1.11 -3.27 -3.04
C VAL A 67 0.62 -2.75 -4.39
N LEU A 68 1.32 -3.07 -5.49
CA LEU A 68 0.91 -2.68 -6.83
C LEU A 68 -0.45 -3.29 -7.20
N ASN A 69 -0.69 -4.56 -6.87
CA ASN A 69 -1.98 -5.23 -7.11
C ASN A 69 -3.14 -4.56 -6.37
N ILE A 70 -2.93 -4.11 -5.12
CA ILE A 70 -3.94 -3.34 -4.38
C ILE A 70 -4.29 -2.07 -5.15
N LEU A 71 -3.29 -1.28 -5.56
CA LEU A 71 -3.52 -0.02 -6.28
C LEU A 71 -4.14 -0.23 -7.67
N ALA A 72 -3.74 -1.28 -8.38
CA ALA A 72 -4.31 -1.65 -9.68
C ALA A 72 -5.80 -1.99 -9.55
N ARG A 73 -6.21 -2.71 -8.48
CA ARG A 73 -7.62 -3.02 -8.19
C ARG A 73 -8.47 -1.79 -7.88
N LEU A 74 -7.85 -0.68 -7.46
CA LEU A 74 -8.54 0.60 -7.27
C LEU A 74 -8.69 1.40 -8.58
N GLY A 75 -8.02 0.99 -9.66
CA GLY A 75 -7.99 1.72 -10.93
C GLY A 75 -6.83 2.71 -11.04
N SER A 76 -5.79 2.59 -10.22
CA SER A 76 -4.61 3.44 -10.32
C SER A 76 -3.89 3.25 -11.66
N GLY A 77 -3.38 4.35 -12.22
CA GLY A 77 -2.26 4.30 -13.14
C GLY A 77 -0.94 4.14 -12.39
N PHE A 78 0.17 4.02 -13.13
CA PHE A 78 1.50 3.84 -12.57
C PHE A 78 2.52 4.69 -13.33
N ASP A 79 3.31 5.46 -12.58
CA ASP A 79 4.49 6.17 -13.07
C ASP A 79 5.72 5.26 -12.85
N ILE A 80 6.40 4.94 -13.95
CA ILE A 80 7.50 3.97 -14.00
C ILE A 80 8.75 4.59 -14.62
N VAL A 81 9.91 4.14 -14.17
CA VAL A 81 11.23 4.66 -14.59
C VAL A 81 12.18 3.57 -15.12
N SER A 82 11.72 2.32 -15.22
CA SER A 82 12.51 1.23 -15.80
C SER A 82 11.66 0.14 -16.43
N GLY A 83 12.25 -0.65 -17.32
CA GLY A 83 11.59 -1.84 -17.86
C GLY A 83 11.22 -2.86 -16.77
N GLY A 84 12.00 -2.94 -15.69
CA GLY A 84 11.67 -3.83 -14.56
C GLY A 84 10.42 -3.39 -13.79
N GLU A 85 10.12 -2.10 -13.74
CA GLU A 85 8.87 -1.60 -13.14
C GLU A 85 7.67 -1.82 -14.05
N LEU A 86 7.85 -1.68 -15.38
CA LEU A 86 6.83 -2.05 -16.36
C LEU A 86 6.40 -3.52 -16.17
N GLU A 87 7.37 -4.44 -16.11
CA GLU A 87 7.12 -5.86 -15.91
C GLU A 87 6.41 -6.16 -14.57
N ARG A 88 6.67 -5.38 -13.52
CA ARG A 88 5.99 -5.54 -12.23
C ARG A 88 4.53 -5.12 -12.26
N VAL A 89 4.19 -4.11 -13.05
CA VAL A 89 2.82 -3.59 -13.18
C VAL A 89 1.97 -4.46 -14.12
N LEU A 90 2.59 -5.14 -15.09
CA LEU A 90 1.90 -6.03 -16.02
C LEU A 90 1.58 -7.43 -15.46
N ARG A 91 2.17 -7.80 -14.32
CA ARG A 91 1.96 -9.09 -13.65
C ARG A 91 0.80 -9.04 -12.65
#